data_AF-A0A4Y2HYE4-F1
#
_entry.id   AF-A0A4Y2HYE4-F1
#
_cell.length_a   1.000
_cell.length_b   1.000
_cell.length_c   1.000
_cell.angle_alpha   90.00
_cell.angle_beta   90.00
_cell.angle_gamma   90.00
#
_symmetry.space_group_name_H-M   'P 1'
#
loop_
_entity.id
_entity.type
_entity.pdbx_description
1 polymer ?
#
loop_
_entity_poly.entity_id
_entity_poly.type
_entity_poly.pdbx_seq_one_letter_code
_entity_poly.pdbx_strand_id
1 'polypeptide(L)'
;MTQRLTYHLESTNSLNDRQHGFREGKSMDTAINELLRNIKTARRDGKHVLVLSIDIKGAFDNLQHRAILKTLDASACPSNINRLFHSLLQNRKVTLPTPQGRATKERKQGCPQGSCSGPALWNLVANEILNQVWPDNVHIQAFADDFLLVIKADTNKSLVEDTQSAISQFSSCCSENELAISTEKTNYILFSKMVRSPKITWNGHKINRVKSFKYLGIHVDD
;
A
#
# COMPACT_ATOMS: atom_id res chain seq x y z
N MET A 1 -18.95 12.73 9.17
CA MET A 1 -18.03 13.21 8.11
C MET A 1 -17.38 12.05 7.38
N THR A 2 -16.61 11.21 8.09
CA THR A 2 -16.00 10.00 7.54
C THR A 2 -16.97 9.11 6.78
N GLN A 3 -18.13 8.79 7.39
CA GLN A 3 -19.16 7.98 6.74
C GLN A 3 -19.63 8.56 5.40
N ARG A 4 -19.69 9.89 5.25
CA ARG A 4 -20.08 10.53 3.97
C ARG A 4 -18.97 10.43 2.93
N LEU A 5 -17.70 10.54 3.35
CA LEU A 5 -16.56 10.32 2.46
C LEU A 5 -16.51 8.85 2.03
N THR A 6 -16.55 7.91 2.97
CA THR A 6 -16.55 6.48 2.68
C THR A 6 -17.72 6.10 1.78
N TYR A 7 -18.94 6.55 2.09
CA TYR A 7 -20.10 6.32 1.25
C TYR A 7 -19.89 6.87 -0.16
N HIS A 8 -19.37 8.10 -0.29
CA HIS A 8 -19.06 8.66 -1.60
C HIS A 8 -18.08 7.75 -2.37
N LEU A 9 -16.93 7.44 -1.77
CA LEU A 9 -15.88 6.64 -2.40
C LEU A 9 -16.33 5.22 -2.82
N GLU A 10 -17.17 4.58 -2.02
CA GLU A 10 -17.75 3.27 -2.37
C GLU A 10 -18.85 3.42 -3.44
N SER A 11 -19.74 4.42 -3.33
CA SER A 11 -20.84 4.63 -4.28
C SER A 11 -20.38 5.04 -5.68
N THR A 12 -19.24 5.71 -5.79
CA THR A 12 -18.63 6.12 -7.06
C THR A 12 -17.60 5.11 -7.58
N ASN A 13 -17.41 4.00 -6.88
CA ASN A 13 -16.37 3.00 -7.14
C ASN A 13 -14.99 3.63 -7.34
N SER A 14 -14.68 4.66 -6.55
CA SER A 14 -13.43 5.42 -6.66
C SER A 14 -12.25 4.70 -6.01
N LEU A 15 -12.49 3.65 -5.22
CA LEU A 15 -11.45 2.81 -4.63
C LEU A 15 -11.18 1.57 -5.48
N ASN A 16 -9.90 1.27 -5.67
CA ASN A 16 -9.46 0.12 -6.43
C ASN A 16 -9.90 -1.18 -5.74
N ASP A 17 -10.42 -2.13 -6.52
CA ASP A 17 -10.91 -3.43 -6.03
C ASP A 17 -9.82 -4.31 -5.42
N ARG A 18 -8.55 -3.98 -5.65
CA ARG A 18 -7.40 -4.65 -5.06
C ARG A 18 -7.00 -4.08 -3.69
N GLN A 19 -7.72 -3.08 -3.18
CA GLN A 19 -7.69 -2.70 -1.77
C GLN A 19 -8.71 -3.55 -1.00
N HIS A 20 -8.24 -4.29 0.00
CA HIS A 20 -9.08 -5.14 0.84
C HIS A 20 -9.23 -4.62 2.27
N GLY A 21 -8.36 -3.70 2.70
CA GLY A 21 -8.42 -3.09 4.03
C GLY A 21 -9.42 -1.94 4.09
N PHE A 22 -10.18 -1.87 5.19
CA PHE A 22 -11.11 -0.78 5.48
C PHE A 22 -12.16 -0.50 4.37
N ARG A 23 -12.56 -1.54 3.64
CA ARG A 23 -13.62 -1.47 2.62
C ARG A 23 -14.80 -2.35 2.99
N GLU A 24 -15.98 -1.89 2.65
CA GLU A 24 -17.20 -2.69 2.83
C GLU A 24 -17.21 -3.87 1.83
N GLY A 25 -17.61 -5.06 2.28
CA GLY A 25 -17.61 -6.26 1.45
C GLY A 25 -16.22 -6.86 1.15
N LYS A 26 -15.14 -6.27 1.66
CA LYS A 26 -13.79 -6.85 1.62
C LYS A 26 -13.40 -7.38 3.00
N SER A 27 -12.65 -8.47 3.00
CA SER A 27 -12.14 -9.09 4.21
C SER A 27 -10.73 -9.63 4.00
N MET A 28 -10.11 -10.05 5.11
CA MET A 28 -8.89 -10.85 5.07
C MET A 28 -9.03 -12.06 4.13
N ASP A 29 -10.16 -12.78 4.18
CA ASP A 29 -10.40 -13.94 3.31
C ASP A 29 -10.39 -13.56 1.84
N THR A 30 -10.98 -12.41 1.47
CA THR A 30 -10.96 -11.96 0.08
C THR A 30 -9.55 -11.66 -0.42
N ALA A 31 -8.69 -11.06 0.42
CA ALA A 31 -7.30 -10.76 0.07
C ALA A 31 -6.47 -12.03 -0.08
N ILE A 32 -6.67 -13.00 0.81
CA ILE A 32 -5.93 -14.27 0.81
C ILE A 32 -6.39 -15.15 -0.35
N ASN A 33 -7.69 -15.22 -0.61
CA ASN A 33 -8.22 -15.97 -1.75
C ASN A 33 -7.70 -15.41 -3.08
N GLU A 34 -7.60 -14.09 -3.23
CA GLU A 34 -7.04 -13.46 -4.42
C GLU A 34 -5.55 -13.76 -4.60
N LEU A 35 -4.77 -13.68 -3.53
CA LEU A 35 -3.35 -14.07 -3.52
C LEU A 35 -3.16 -15.54 -3.93
N LEU A 36 -3.87 -16.45 -3.26
CA LEU A 36 -3.76 -17.89 -3.52
C LEU A 36 -4.23 -18.26 -4.92
N ARG A 37 -5.28 -17.60 -5.43
CA ARG A 37 -5.75 -17.78 -6.81
C ARG A 37 -4.66 -17.40 -7.81
N ASN A 38 -4.02 -16.24 -7.62
CA ASN A 38 -2.94 -15.78 -8.50
C ASN A 38 -1.74 -16.74 -8.50
N ILE A 39 -1.33 -17.23 -7.33
CA ILE A 39 -0.24 -18.20 -7.20
C ILE A 39 -0.61 -19.54 -7.87
N LYS A 40 -1.80 -20.08 -7.58
CA LYS A 40 -2.25 -21.38 -8.11
C LYS A 40 -2.39 -21.36 -9.63
N THR A 41 -2.99 -20.32 -10.19
CA THR A 41 -3.13 -20.17 -11.65
C THR A 41 -1.76 -20.13 -12.32
N ALA A 42 -0.84 -19.29 -11.83
CA ALA A 42 0.49 -19.18 -12.42
C ALA A 42 1.31 -20.49 -12.30
N ARG A 43 1.22 -21.19 -11.17
CA ARG A 43 1.85 -22.51 -11.00
C ARG A 43 1.28 -23.56 -11.96
N ARG A 44 -0.04 -23.56 -12.19
CA ARG A 44 -0.70 -24.44 -13.15
C ARG A 44 -0.20 -24.17 -14.58
N ASP A 45 0.03 -22.90 -14.90
CA ASP A 45 0.53 -22.48 -16.20
C ASP A 45 2.06 -22.68 -16.35
N GLY A 46 2.72 -23.34 -15.38
CA GLY A 46 4.14 -23.64 -15.41
C GLY A 46 5.07 -22.46 -15.09
N LYS A 47 4.52 -21.31 -14.67
CA LYS A 47 5.28 -20.09 -14.40
C LYS A 47 5.93 -20.10 -13.02
N HIS A 48 6.97 -19.29 -12.89
CA HIS A 48 7.60 -18.96 -11.62
C HIS A 48 6.90 -17.75 -11.02
N VAL A 49 6.62 -17.80 -9.72
CA VAL A 49 5.91 -16.74 -9.01
C VAL A 49 6.78 -16.19 -7.89
N LEU A 50 6.96 -14.89 -7.86
CA LEU A 50 7.56 -14.17 -6.75
C LEU A 50 6.49 -13.32 -6.08
N VAL A 51 6.29 -13.52 -4.79
CA VAL A 51 5.39 -12.70 -3.96
C VAL A 51 6.25 -11.80 -3.09
N LEU A 52 6.18 -10.49 -3.33
CA LEU A 52 6.88 -9.47 -2.56
C LEU A 52 5.90 -8.84 -1.57
N SER A 53 6.22 -8.93 -0.28
CA SER A 53 5.47 -8.30 0.81
C SER A 53 6.16 -7.01 1.21
N ILE A 54 5.43 -5.90 1.15
CA ILE A 54 5.95 -4.54 1.30
C ILE A 54 5.18 -3.84 2.42
N ASP A 55 5.91 -3.33 3.41
CA ASP A 55 5.36 -2.58 4.57
C ASP A 55 5.67 -1.09 4.40
N ILE A 56 4.64 -0.24 4.55
CA ILE A 56 4.82 1.21 4.57
C ILE A 56 5.13 1.66 6.00
N LYS A 57 6.26 2.34 6.17
CA LYS A 57 6.75 2.79 7.48
C LYS A 57 5.82 3.85 8.07
N GLY A 58 5.06 3.46 9.08
CA GLY A 58 4.21 4.38 9.84
C GLY A 58 3.14 5.05 8.97
N ALA A 59 2.46 4.27 8.13
CA ALA A 59 1.48 4.71 7.13
C ALA A 59 0.56 5.85 7.61
N PHE A 60 -0.14 5.66 8.74
CA PHE A 60 -1.06 6.68 9.27
C PHE A 60 -0.39 7.89 9.89
N ASP A 61 0.79 7.73 10.49
CA ASP A 61 1.50 8.80 11.19
C ASP A 61 2.32 9.68 10.24
N ASN A 62 2.77 9.10 9.12
CA ASN A 62 3.60 9.75 8.12
C ASN A 62 2.82 10.22 6.89
N LEU A 63 1.50 9.97 6.83
CA LEU A 63 0.67 10.40 5.72
C LEU A 63 0.66 11.92 5.58
N GLN A 64 1.18 12.43 4.47
CA GLN A 64 1.33 13.87 4.28
C GLN A 64 -0.01 14.52 3.96
N HIS A 65 -0.31 15.65 4.60
CA HIS A 65 -1.55 16.38 4.33
C HIS A 65 -1.64 16.83 2.88
N ARG A 66 -0.50 17.13 2.23
CA ARG A 66 -0.48 17.48 0.81
C ARG A 66 -0.92 16.32 -0.10
N ALA A 67 -0.48 15.09 0.18
CA ALA A 67 -0.89 13.90 -0.57
C ALA A 67 -2.39 13.61 -0.38
N ILE A 68 -2.89 13.76 0.85
CA ILE A 68 -4.32 13.61 1.15
C ILE A 68 -5.16 14.63 0.39
N LEU A 69 -4.80 15.91 0.43
CA LEU A 69 -5.58 16.96 -0.23
C LEU A 69 -5.54 16.81 -1.76
N LYS A 70 -4.37 16.50 -2.34
CA LYS A 70 -4.21 16.21 -3.77
C LYS A 70 -5.15 15.08 -4.22
N THR A 71 -5.20 13.98 -3.47
CA THR A 71 -6.04 12.82 -3.81
C THR A 71 -7.52 13.10 -3.56
N LEU A 72 -7.88 13.87 -2.53
CA LEU A 72 -9.24 14.33 -2.31
C LEU A 72 -9.74 15.22 -3.46
N ASP A 73 -8.91 16.16 -3.93
CA ASP A 73 -9.23 17.02 -5.08
C ASP A 73 -9.45 16.20 -6.35
N ALA A 74 -8.66 15.14 -6.55
CA ALA A 74 -8.81 14.22 -7.68
C ALA A 74 -10.02 13.28 -7.56
N SER A 75 -10.50 13.00 -6.35
CA SER A 75 -11.56 12.02 -6.08
C SER A 75 -12.98 12.45 -6.46
N ALA A 76 -13.15 13.59 -7.15
CA ALA A 76 -14.45 14.18 -7.52
C ALA A 76 -15.43 14.34 -6.34
N CYS A 77 -14.90 14.48 -5.13
CA CYS A 77 -15.68 14.55 -3.90
C CYS A 77 -16.56 15.82 -3.87
N PRO A 78 -17.79 15.76 -3.34
CA PRO A 78 -18.62 16.95 -3.16
C PRO A 78 -17.86 18.08 -2.46
N SER A 79 -17.96 19.29 -3.02
CA SER A 79 -17.17 20.45 -2.59
C SER A 79 -17.28 20.77 -1.10
N ASN A 80 -18.44 20.47 -0.49
CA ASN A 80 -18.66 20.64 0.95
C ASN A 80 -17.85 19.66 1.80
N ILE A 81 -17.66 18.41 1.34
CA ILE A 81 -16.83 17.40 2.02
C ILE A 81 -15.36 17.76 1.81
N ASN A 82 -14.97 18.09 0.58
CA ASN A 82 -13.59 18.45 0.26
C ASN A 82 -13.12 19.67 1.09
N ARG A 83 -13.88 20.76 1.08
CA ARG A 83 -13.59 21.98 1.87
C ARG A 83 -13.44 21.69 3.37
N LEU A 84 -14.22 20.74 3.89
CA LEU A 84 -14.16 20.37 5.29
C LEU A 84 -12.86 19.63 5.64
N PHE A 85 -12.38 18.75 4.76
CA PHE A 85 -11.07 18.11 4.93
C PHE A 85 -9.91 19.09 4.75
N HIS A 86 -10.00 20.04 3.80
CA HIS A 86 -9.06 21.16 3.73
C HIS A 86 -8.99 21.91 5.06
N SER A 87 -10.14 22.32 5.62
CA SER A 87 -10.19 23.01 6.91
C SER A 87 -9.69 22.15 8.08
N LEU A 88 -9.83 20.82 8.01
CA LEU A 88 -9.42 19.91 9.08
C LEU A 88 -7.90 19.70 9.13
N LEU A 89 -7.25 19.70 7.95
CA LEU A 89 -5.84 19.37 7.78
C LEU A 89 -4.94 20.61 7.67
N GLN A 90 -5.44 21.72 7.10
CA GLN A 90 -4.66 22.94 6.96
C GLN A 90 -4.39 23.64 8.31
N ASN A 91 -3.22 24.26 8.41
CA ASN A 91 -2.80 25.09 9.55
C ASN A 91 -2.87 24.41 10.93
N ARG A 92 -2.77 23.07 10.96
CA ARG A 92 -2.73 22.29 12.19
C ARG A 92 -1.47 22.63 13.00
N LYS A 93 -1.69 23.00 14.26
CA LYS A 93 -0.62 23.23 15.24
C LYS A 93 -0.87 22.35 16.45
N VAL A 94 0.19 21.75 16.98
CA VAL A 94 0.17 21.01 18.24
C VAL A 94 0.97 21.84 19.24
N THR A 95 0.34 22.16 20.36
CA THR A 95 0.97 22.87 21.47
C THR A 95 1.12 21.91 22.64
N LEU A 96 2.36 21.73 23.10
CA LEU A 96 2.69 20.88 24.24
C LEU A 96 3.27 21.73 25.37
N PRO A 97 2.88 21.48 26.63
CA PRO A 97 3.58 22.03 27.77
C PRO A 97 4.95 21.34 27.90
N THR A 98 6.02 22.11 27.94
CA THR A 98 7.37 21.66 28.26
C THR A 98 7.86 22.34 29.55
N PRO A 99 8.93 21.84 30.18
CA PRO A 99 9.53 22.51 31.35
C PRO A 99 9.96 23.96 31.08
N GLN A 100 10.18 24.34 29.82
CA GLN A 100 10.56 25.70 29.40
C GLN A 100 9.37 26.56 28.94
N GLY A 101 8.14 26.07 29.01
CA GLY A 101 6.92 26.76 28.57
C GLY A 101 6.14 26.00 27.49
N ARG A 102 5.23 26.68 26.80
CA ARG A 102 4.45 26.04 25.71
C ARG A 102 5.26 26.02 24.42
N ALA A 103 5.53 24.83 23.90
CA ALA A 103 6.11 24.65 22.57
C ALA A 103 4.98 24.39 21.56
N THR A 104 4.93 25.17 20.47
CA THR A 104 3.95 24.98 19.39
C THR A 104 4.67 24.57 18.12
N LYS A 105 4.22 23.48 17.49
CA LYS A 105 4.76 22.98 16.23
C LYS A 105 3.65 22.78 15.21
N GLU A 106 3.91 23.18 13.97
CA GLU A 106 3.03 22.86 12.85
C GLU A 106 3.06 21.35 12.56
N ARG A 107 1.88 20.78 12.37
CA ARG A 107 1.72 19.37 12.02
C ARG A 107 1.24 19.26 10.58
N LYS A 108 2.16 18.90 9.69
CA LYS A 108 1.93 18.76 8.23
C LYS A 108 1.69 17.32 7.78
N GLN A 109 1.79 16.38 8.72
CA GLN A 109 1.68 14.95 8.46
C GLN A 109 0.91 14.22 9.57
N GLY A 110 0.43 13.05 9.19
CA GLY A 110 -0.31 12.12 10.02
C GLY A 110 -1.80 12.38 10.02
N CYS A 111 -2.56 11.31 10.14
CA CYS A 111 -4.00 11.36 10.38
C CYS A 111 -4.25 11.93 11.79
N PRO A 112 -5.28 12.77 11.98
CA PRO A 112 -5.64 13.22 13.33
C PRO A 112 -6.00 12.00 14.19
N GLN A 113 -5.18 11.71 15.22
CA GLN A 113 -5.47 10.66 16.20
C GLN A 113 -6.82 10.94 16.87
N GLY A 114 -7.69 9.94 16.95
CA GLY A 114 -9.08 10.07 17.42
C GLY A 114 -10.09 10.49 16.34
N SER A 115 -9.66 10.77 15.10
CA SER A 115 -10.58 10.88 13.97
C SER A 115 -10.80 9.52 13.33
N CYS A 116 -12.06 9.11 13.16
CA CYS A 116 -12.41 7.87 12.46
C CYS A 116 -12.02 7.90 10.96
N SER A 117 -11.55 9.04 10.45
CA SER A 117 -11.23 9.26 9.03
C SER A 117 -9.91 8.67 8.56
N GLY A 118 -8.99 8.31 9.46
CA GLY A 118 -7.65 7.82 9.10
C GLY A 118 -7.67 6.72 8.01
N PRO A 119 -8.47 5.66 8.18
CA PRO A 119 -8.62 4.60 7.18
C PRO A 119 -9.06 5.07 5.79
N ALA A 120 -10.06 5.96 5.70
CA ALA A 120 -10.55 6.46 4.42
C ALA A 120 -9.51 7.34 3.71
N LEU A 121 -8.81 8.18 4.46
CA LEU A 121 -7.74 9.03 3.94
C LEU A 121 -6.53 8.21 3.50
N TRP A 122 -6.20 7.15 4.24
CA TRP A 122 -5.18 6.20 3.84
C TRP A 122 -5.55 5.50 2.53
N ASN A 123 -6.77 4.96 2.44
CA ASN A 123 -7.22 4.25 1.24
C ASN A 123 -7.18 5.15 -0.01
N LEU A 124 -7.48 6.45 0.11
CA LEU A 124 -7.32 7.42 -0.98
C LEU A 124 -5.88 7.51 -1.50
N VAL A 125 -4.91 7.65 -0.59
CA VAL A 125 -3.50 7.77 -0.99
C VAL A 125 -2.94 6.43 -1.47
N ALA A 126 -3.28 5.33 -0.81
CA ALA A 126 -2.92 3.98 -1.25
C ALA A 126 -3.49 3.65 -2.65
N ASN A 127 -4.64 4.25 -3.00
CA ASN A 127 -5.27 4.09 -4.31
C ASN A 127 -4.37 4.56 -5.45
N GLU A 128 -3.57 5.62 -5.25
CA GLU A 128 -2.64 6.13 -6.26
C GLU A 128 -1.60 5.09 -6.66
N ILE A 129 -1.17 4.24 -5.72
CA ILE A 129 -0.26 3.12 -5.97
C ILE A 129 -1.00 1.98 -6.69
N LEU A 130 -2.22 1.65 -6.26
CA LEU A 130 -3.02 0.57 -6.84
C LEU A 130 -3.49 0.89 -8.28
N ASN A 131 -3.71 2.16 -8.59
CA ASN A 131 -4.17 2.64 -9.90
C ASN A 131 -3.05 2.85 -10.90
N GLN A 132 -1.78 2.64 -10.52
CA GLN A 132 -0.69 2.61 -11.49
C GLN A 132 -0.96 1.55 -12.58
N VAL A 133 -0.44 1.80 -13.78
CA VAL A 133 -0.52 0.82 -14.87
C VAL A 133 0.52 -0.27 -14.62
N TRP A 134 0.07 -1.39 -14.07
CA TRP A 134 0.90 -2.57 -13.82
C TRP A 134 0.91 -3.50 -15.04
N PRO A 135 2.06 -4.10 -15.40
CA PRO A 135 2.11 -5.14 -16.44
C PRO A 135 1.19 -6.32 -16.14
N ASP A 136 0.70 -7.02 -17.16
CA ASP A 136 -0.25 -8.15 -17.01
C ASP A 136 0.28 -9.30 -16.13
N ASN A 137 1.60 -9.44 -16.06
CA ASN A 137 2.26 -10.44 -15.24
C ASN A 137 2.54 -9.99 -13.79
N VAL A 138 2.17 -8.76 -13.44
CA VAL A 138 2.30 -8.19 -12.10
C VAL A 138 0.91 -7.89 -11.54
N HIS A 139 0.54 -8.62 -10.49
CA HIS A 139 -0.66 -8.32 -9.71
C HIS A 139 -0.28 -7.58 -8.43
N ILE A 140 -0.96 -6.48 -8.14
CA ILE A 140 -0.82 -5.75 -6.87
C ILE A 140 -2.10 -5.89 -6.05
N GLN A 141 -1.97 -6.03 -4.74
CA GLN A 141 -3.08 -5.86 -3.81
C GLN A 141 -2.59 -5.24 -2.51
N ALA A 142 -3.51 -4.66 -1.74
CA ALA A 142 -3.23 -4.09 -0.44
C ALA A 142 -4.27 -4.52 0.59
N PHE A 143 -3.85 -4.64 1.83
CA PHE A 143 -4.73 -4.65 2.98
C PHE A 143 -4.21 -3.60 3.96
N ALA A 144 -4.90 -2.46 4.03
CA ALA A 144 -4.39 -1.30 4.77
C ALA A 144 -3.00 -0.89 4.23
N ASP A 145 -1.98 -0.90 5.07
CA ASP A 145 -0.59 -0.54 4.78
C ASP A 145 0.30 -1.70 4.31
N ASP A 146 -0.22 -2.93 4.36
CA ASP A 146 0.45 -4.11 3.83
C ASP A 146 0.16 -4.27 2.32
N PHE A 147 1.18 -4.03 1.50
CA PHE A 147 1.11 -4.26 0.05
C PHE A 147 1.72 -5.59 -0.34
N LEU A 148 1.12 -6.25 -1.33
CA LEU A 148 1.65 -7.44 -1.98
C LEU A 148 1.77 -7.21 -3.48
N LEU A 149 2.93 -7.56 -4.03
CA LEU A 149 3.13 -7.73 -5.47
C LEU A 149 3.32 -9.21 -5.79
N VAL A 150 2.56 -9.73 -6.75
CA VAL A 150 2.67 -11.09 -7.27
C VAL A 150 3.17 -11.00 -8.71
N ILE A 151 4.44 -11.31 -8.91
CA ILE A 151 5.11 -11.25 -10.22
C ILE A 151 5.23 -12.67 -10.78
N LYS A 152 4.83 -12.84 -12.03
CA LYS A 152 4.78 -14.14 -12.72
C LYS A 152 5.72 -14.08 -13.93
N ALA A 153 6.57 -15.09 -14.12
CA ALA A 153 7.47 -15.14 -15.26
C ALA A 153 7.88 -16.57 -15.65
N ASP A 154 8.25 -16.77 -16.92
CA ASP A 154 8.64 -18.09 -17.44
C ASP A 154 10.11 -18.45 -17.15
N THR A 155 10.95 -17.47 -16.85
CA THR A 155 12.39 -17.69 -16.60
C THR A 155 12.88 -16.92 -15.37
N ASN A 156 14.01 -17.33 -14.80
CA ASN A 156 14.61 -16.60 -13.67
C ASN A 156 15.05 -15.20 -14.07
N LYS A 157 15.51 -15.03 -15.31
CA LYS A 157 15.97 -13.74 -15.82
C LYS A 157 14.82 -12.75 -15.89
N SER A 158 13.72 -13.13 -16.58
CA SER A 158 12.53 -12.29 -16.65
C SER A 158 11.92 -12.03 -15.27
N LEU A 159 11.90 -13.03 -14.38
CA LEU A 159 11.41 -12.83 -13.02
C LEU A 159 12.18 -11.75 -12.26
N VAL A 160 13.52 -11.71 -12.38
CA VAL A 160 14.34 -10.67 -11.76
C VAL A 160 14.07 -9.31 -12.40
N GLU A 161 14.07 -9.23 -13.73
CA GLU A 161 13.85 -7.98 -14.47
C GLU A 161 12.47 -7.38 -14.16
N ASP A 162 11.42 -8.19 -14.21
CA ASP A 162 10.04 -7.78 -13.92
C ASP A 162 9.87 -7.36 -12.47
N THR A 163 10.49 -8.09 -11.52
CA THR A 163 10.44 -7.74 -10.10
C THR A 163 11.14 -6.41 -9.85
N GLN A 164 12.30 -6.17 -10.47
CA GLN A 164 13.05 -4.92 -10.29
C GLN A 164 12.33 -3.72 -10.93
N SER A 165 11.69 -3.94 -12.08
CA SER A 165 10.83 -2.94 -12.71
C SER A 165 9.64 -2.59 -11.82
N ALA A 166 8.94 -3.60 -11.28
CA ALA A 166 7.82 -3.40 -10.39
C ALA A 166 8.22 -2.68 -9.09
N ILE A 167 9.37 -3.02 -8.50
CA ILE A 167 9.94 -2.32 -7.35
C ILE A 167 10.19 -0.84 -7.68
N SER A 168 10.80 -0.56 -8.83
CA SER A 168 11.13 0.81 -9.24
C SER A 168 9.86 1.65 -9.44
N GLN A 169 8.83 1.09 -10.08
CA GLN A 169 7.53 1.72 -10.27
C GLN A 169 6.83 1.97 -8.92
N PHE A 170 6.79 0.97 -8.04
CA PHE A 170 6.23 1.11 -6.68
C PHE A 170 6.94 2.21 -5.91
N SER A 171 8.27 2.22 -5.94
CA SER A 171 9.10 3.17 -5.22
C SER A 171 8.96 4.61 -5.76
N SER A 172 8.80 4.79 -7.07
CA SER A 172 8.50 6.09 -7.67
C SER A 172 7.16 6.64 -7.18
N CYS A 173 6.11 5.82 -7.24
CA CYS A 173 4.78 6.22 -6.79
C CYS A 173 4.74 6.53 -5.28
N CYS A 174 5.44 5.74 -4.46
CA CYS A 174 5.60 6.05 -3.05
C CYS A 174 6.32 7.38 -2.84
N SER A 175 7.36 7.68 -3.61
CA SER A 175 8.12 8.93 -3.49
C SER A 175 7.28 10.15 -3.87
N GLU A 176 6.47 10.04 -4.91
CA GLU A 176 5.52 11.10 -5.34
C GLU A 176 4.47 11.41 -4.27
N ASN A 177 4.08 10.40 -3.49
CA ASN A 177 3.13 10.51 -2.38
C ASN A 177 3.82 10.62 -1.01
N GLU A 178 5.16 10.74 -0.99
CA GLU A 178 6.02 10.83 0.20
C GLU A 178 5.82 9.72 1.24
N LEU A 179 5.52 8.53 0.75
CA LEU A 179 5.43 7.34 1.58
C LEU A 179 6.81 6.72 1.73
N ALA A 180 7.17 6.45 2.99
CA ALA A 180 8.42 5.77 3.31
C ALA A 180 8.21 4.26 3.36
N ILE A 181 9.06 3.50 2.68
CA ILE A 181 8.99 2.04 2.64
C ILE A 181 9.90 1.46 3.73
N SER A 182 9.43 0.44 4.44
CA SER A 182 10.24 -0.33 5.38
C SER A 182 10.96 -1.44 4.64
N THR A 183 12.14 -1.14 4.08
CA THR A 183 12.95 -2.12 3.33
C THR A 183 13.40 -3.28 4.21
N GLU A 184 13.56 -3.06 5.51
CA GLU A 184 13.93 -4.07 6.51
C GLU A 184 12.82 -5.10 6.78
N LYS A 185 11.56 -4.72 6.65
CA LYS A 185 10.40 -5.62 6.77
C LYS A 185 9.94 -6.17 5.43
N THR A 186 10.45 -5.62 4.33
CA THR A 186 10.13 -6.07 2.99
C THR A 186 10.81 -7.41 2.72
N ASN A 187 10.03 -8.42 2.36
CA ASN A 187 10.50 -9.79 2.15
C ASN A 187 9.81 -10.38 0.92
N TYR A 188 10.40 -11.42 0.32
CA TYR A 188 9.74 -12.15 -0.76
C TYR A 188 9.71 -13.66 -0.53
N ILE A 189 8.65 -14.31 -1.05
CA ILE A 189 8.57 -15.77 -1.23
C ILE A 189 8.68 -16.08 -2.71
N LEU A 190 9.37 -17.17 -3.02
CA LEU A 190 9.49 -17.70 -4.37
C LEU A 190 8.74 -19.04 -4.47
N PHE A 191 7.67 -19.09 -5.24
CA PHE A 191 6.97 -20.32 -5.60
C PHE A 191 7.48 -20.80 -6.95
N SER A 192 8.47 -21.69 -6.91
CA SER A 192 9.19 -22.12 -8.11
C SER A 192 9.91 -23.44 -7.87
N LYS A 193 10.07 -24.24 -8.94
CA LYS A 193 10.95 -25.43 -8.94
C LYS A 193 12.43 -25.09 -9.16
N MET A 194 12.79 -23.80 -9.20
CA MET A 194 14.16 -23.34 -9.44
C MET A 194 15.11 -23.71 -8.30
N VAL A 195 16.29 -24.20 -8.69
CA VAL A 195 17.39 -24.50 -7.75
C VAL A 195 18.05 -23.22 -7.22
N ARG A 196 18.22 -22.20 -8.07
CA ARG A 196 18.78 -20.90 -7.67
C ARG A 196 17.69 -19.86 -7.53
N SER A 197 17.71 -19.15 -6.40
CA SER A 197 16.78 -18.04 -6.15
C SER A 197 17.21 -16.76 -6.86
N PRO A 198 16.25 -15.91 -7.27
CA PRO A 198 16.54 -14.60 -7.82
C PRO A 198 17.21 -13.71 -6.77
N LYS A 199 18.14 -12.86 -7.21
CA LYS A 199 18.73 -11.83 -6.35
C LYS A 199 17.95 -10.54 -6.56
N ILE A 200 17.08 -10.21 -5.61
CA ILE A 200 16.28 -8.99 -5.63
C ILE A 200 16.92 -7.96 -4.71
N THR A 201 16.99 -6.72 -5.18
CA THR A 201 17.54 -5.59 -4.42
C THR A 201 16.60 -4.41 -4.49
N TRP A 202 16.50 -3.63 -3.41
CA TRP A 202 15.73 -2.39 -3.36
C TRP A 202 16.64 -1.29 -2.81
N ASN A 203 16.90 -0.25 -3.60
CA ASN A 203 17.80 0.86 -3.23
C ASN A 203 19.18 0.39 -2.73
N GLY A 204 19.73 -0.65 -3.37
CA GLY A 204 21.03 -1.25 -2.99
C GLY A 204 20.95 -2.25 -1.83
N HIS A 205 19.83 -2.36 -1.13
CA HIS A 205 19.62 -3.36 -0.08
C HIS A 205 19.12 -4.67 -0.67
N LYS A 206 19.69 -5.80 -0.25
CA LYS A 206 19.20 -7.12 -0.66
C LYS A 206 17.90 -7.42 0.08
N ILE A 207 16.84 -7.74 -0.67
CA ILE A 207 15.58 -8.21 -0.08
C ILE A 207 15.72 -9.70 0.28
N ASN A 208 15.28 -10.05 1.48
CA ASN A 208 15.41 -11.40 1.98
C ASN A 208 14.36 -12.32 1.35
N ARG A 209 14.82 -13.50 0.91
CA ARG A 209 13.94 -14.62 0.63
C ARG A 209 13.53 -15.25 1.96
N VAL A 210 12.24 -15.39 2.18
CA VAL A 210 11.69 -16.20 3.27
C VAL A 210 11.01 -17.44 2.72
N LYS A 211 10.92 -18.50 3.53
CA LYS A 211 10.16 -19.72 3.18
C LYS A 211 8.68 -19.57 3.49
N SER A 212 8.37 -18.74 4.48
CA SER A 212 7.02 -18.37 4.83
C SER A 212 6.98 -16.96 5.40
N PHE A 213 5.86 -16.27 5.26
CA PHE A 213 5.55 -15.06 6.02
C PHE A 213 4.12 -15.09 6.53
N LYS A 214 3.89 -14.35 7.61
CA LYS A 214 2.56 -14.14 8.16
C LYS A 214 1.88 -13.02 7.40
N TYR A 215 0.84 -13.33 6.65
CA TYR A 215 -0.02 -12.36 5.98
C TYR A 215 -1.39 -12.36 6.66
N LEU A 216 -1.74 -11.22 7.28
CA LEU A 216 -3.03 -11.01 7.95
C LEU A 216 -3.38 -12.01 9.06
N GLY A 217 -2.45 -12.84 9.52
CA GLY A 217 -2.72 -13.88 10.53
C GLY A 217 -2.50 -15.31 10.02
N ILE A 218 -2.42 -15.51 8.71
CA ILE A 218 -2.18 -16.81 8.09
C ILE A 218 -0.71 -16.89 7.64
N HIS A 219 -0.10 -18.06 7.83
CA HIS A 219 1.22 -18.34 7.26
C HIS A 219 1.05 -18.78 5.82
N VAL A 220 1.70 -18.07 4.91
CA VAL A 220 1.82 -18.45 3.50
C VAL A 220 3.21 -19.03 3.31
N ASP A 221 3.32 -20.25 2.81
CA ASP A 221 4.57 -21.01 2.58
C ASP A 221 4.70 -21.51 1.13
N ASP A 222 5.92 -21.87 0.70
CA ASP A 222 6.28 -22.22 -0.70
C ASP A 222 5.89 -23.64 -1.17
#